data_AF-A0A6A6ZH46-F1
#
_entry.id   AF-A0A6A6ZH46-F1
#
_cell.length_a   1.000
_cell.length_b   1.000
_cell.length_c   1.000
_cell.angle_alpha   90.00
_cell.angle_beta   90.00
_cell.angle_gamma   90.00
#
_symmetry.space_group_name_H-M   'P 1'
#
loop_
_entity.id
_entity.type
_entity.pdbx_description
1 polymer ?
#
loop_
_entity_poly.entity_id
_entity_poly.type
_entity_poly.pdbx_seq_one_letter_code
_entity_poly.pdbx_strand_id
1 'polypeptide(L)'
;MSPPPPPNPIFKAHLRIARPTPSITALLPFYTTGLGFTILSSFTAHAGFDGVMLGHASLPYHLEFTTQEGHDAGQAPTKDNLLVFYLEDKEEWEKAVERMEKTGFAAVGSANPWWDGGGKGRTFEDGDGWRVVLWNGGWGRAHHKRYPPPSLAPSHRLHPTRNTPTYTPQTPHSNPTNMLEIAVFNHASALTAASSGADRLELCADYAAGGVTPSIRTLMAIRRAVPDIPIHVMIRPRGGNFVYSAAEFERMRSDIALFSTVASGFVFGVLDANGRVNVARNAGLVDIARPLPCTFHRAIDETPDLEEAVGMVVGCGFRSVLTSGGGRVAVDGVETVRKAQGKFGERISFVVGGGVRSGNVGALKRGTGVEWVHSAAITGEGENVDGEEVRRIQDVLKSLESDGKKQEDGSRDEEMGDAS
;
A
#
# COMPACT_ATOMS: atom_id res chain seq x y z
N MET A 1 -11.51 31.19 30.53
CA MET A 1 -10.33 31.04 29.64
C MET A 1 -9.49 29.92 30.21
N SER A 2 -9.29 28.83 29.47
CA SER A 2 -8.37 27.77 29.90
C SER A 2 -6.95 28.31 29.94
N PRO A 3 -6.13 27.93 30.93
CA PRO A 3 -4.72 28.34 30.96
C PRO A 3 -4.01 27.86 29.69
N PRO A 4 -3.04 28.64 29.17
CA PRO A 4 -2.27 28.21 28.02
C PRO A 4 -1.60 26.87 28.33
N PRO A 5 -1.49 25.97 27.33
CA PRO A 5 -0.83 24.69 27.53
C PRO A 5 0.61 24.94 28.01
N PRO A 6 1.13 24.08 28.90
CA PRO A 6 2.50 24.21 29.37
C PRO A 6 3.46 24.22 28.17
N PRO A 7 4.55 25.00 28.23
CA PRO A 7 5.51 25.09 27.13
C PRO A 7 6.08 23.71 26.84
N ASN A 8 6.01 23.28 25.57
CA ASN A 8 6.55 22.00 25.15
C ASN A 8 8.08 22.07 25.16
N PRO A 9 8.77 21.31 26.03
CA PRO A 9 10.23 21.40 26.16
C PRO A 9 10.97 21.00 24.88
N ILE A 10 10.33 20.22 23.99
CA ILE A 10 10.96 19.82 22.72
C ILE A 10 11.31 21.02 21.83
N PHE A 11 10.65 22.16 21.97
CA PHE A 11 10.91 23.37 21.18
C PHE A 11 12.25 24.04 21.51
N LYS A 12 12.93 23.59 22.59
CA LYS A 12 14.27 24.04 22.98
C LYS A 12 15.32 22.93 22.84
N ALA A 13 14.92 21.75 22.36
CA ALA A 13 15.81 20.61 22.27
C ALA A 13 16.83 20.78 21.13
N HIS A 14 18.02 20.23 21.34
CA HIS A 14 19.01 20.03 20.28
C HIS A 14 18.65 18.79 19.48
N LEU A 15 18.61 18.87 18.14
CA LEU A 15 18.30 17.73 17.28
C LEU A 15 19.57 16.95 16.92
N ARG A 16 19.56 15.64 17.17
CA ARG A 16 20.60 14.72 16.68
C ARG A 16 19.97 13.72 15.72
N ILE A 17 20.52 13.60 14.52
CA ILE A 17 20.12 12.60 13.54
C ILE A 17 21.25 11.58 13.45
N ALA A 18 21.04 10.40 14.04
CA ALA A 18 22.02 9.32 14.04
C ALA A 18 21.66 8.27 12.98
N ARG A 19 22.65 7.80 12.22
CA ARG A 19 22.50 6.64 11.33
C ARG A 19 23.74 5.75 11.32
N PRO A 20 23.61 4.43 11.13
CA PRO A 20 24.75 3.57 10.90
C PRO A 20 25.31 3.79 9.48
N THR A 21 26.59 3.45 9.29
CA THR A 21 27.27 3.47 7.99
C THR A 21 28.26 2.30 7.90
N PRO A 22 28.41 1.66 6.73
CA PRO A 22 29.47 0.70 6.47
C PRO A 22 30.87 1.31 6.61
N SER A 23 31.01 2.63 6.40
CA SER A 23 32.30 3.30 6.50
C SER A 23 32.16 4.79 6.82
N ILE A 24 32.44 5.17 8.06
CA ILE A 24 32.57 6.58 8.46
C ILE A 24 33.56 7.31 7.55
N THR A 25 34.71 6.69 7.27
CA THR A 25 35.76 7.28 6.43
C THR A 25 35.28 7.60 5.02
N ALA A 26 34.44 6.74 4.42
CA ALA A 26 33.89 6.97 3.08
C ALA A 26 32.91 8.15 3.03
N LEU A 27 32.19 8.40 4.12
CA LEU A 27 31.22 9.50 4.21
C LEU A 27 31.85 10.86 4.52
N LEU A 28 32.98 10.90 5.23
CA LEU A 28 33.55 12.14 5.73
C LEU A 28 33.74 13.22 4.64
N PRO A 29 34.27 12.94 3.44
CA PRO A 29 34.45 13.96 2.41
C PRO A 29 33.12 14.61 1.96
N PHE A 30 32.04 13.83 1.88
CA PHE A 30 30.71 14.32 1.49
C PHE A 30 30.20 15.36 2.48
N TYR A 31 30.23 15.04 3.77
CA TYR A 31 29.66 15.90 4.81
C TYR A 31 30.58 17.03 5.25
N THR A 32 31.89 16.81 5.28
CA THR A 32 32.83 17.83 5.75
C THR A 32 33.28 18.78 4.64
N THR A 33 33.74 18.25 3.52
CA THR A 33 34.28 19.07 2.42
C THR A 33 33.16 19.54 1.49
N GLY A 34 32.24 18.64 1.12
CA GLY A 34 31.09 18.98 0.28
C GLY A 34 30.10 19.91 0.98
N LEU A 35 29.48 19.43 2.07
CA LEU A 35 28.47 20.22 2.79
C LEU A 35 29.07 21.29 3.72
N GLY A 36 30.36 21.19 4.07
CA GLY A 36 31.05 22.17 4.89
C GLY A 36 30.88 21.97 6.41
N PHE A 37 30.44 20.80 6.88
CA PHE A 37 30.35 20.53 8.31
C PHE A 37 31.73 20.31 8.95
N THR A 38 31.80 20.59 10.25
CA THR A 38 32.97 20.27 11.08
C THR A 38 32.72 19.01 11.89
N ILE A 39 33.80 18.32 12.24
CA ILE A 39 33.75 17.24 13.24
C ILE A 39 33.62 17.89 14.61
N LEU A 40 32.49 17.66 15.27
CA LEU A 40 32.20 18.17 16.61
C LEU A 40 32.77 17.24 17.68
N SER A 41 32.74 15.94 17.44
CA SER A 41 33.27 14.90 18.33
C SER A 41 33.43 13.59 17.56
N SER A 42 34.25 12.68 18.08
CA SER A 42 34.41 11.32 17.58
C SER A 42 34.81 10.37 18.70
N PHE A 43 34.48 9.10 18.56
CA PHE A 43 34.91 8.03 19.45
C PHE A 43 35.25 6.76 18.65
N THR A 44 36.08 5.91 19.24
CA THR A 44 36.48 4.63 18.64
C THR A 44 36.40 3.50 19.67
N ALA A 45 36.13 2.29 19.20
CA ALA A 45 36.07 1.05 19.98
C ALA A 45 35.19 1.14 21.25
N HIS A 46 34.13 1.95 21.22
CA HIS A 46 33.23 2.13 22.36
C HIS A 46 32.10 1.10 22.27
N ALA A 47 32.18 0.05 23.09
CA ALA A 47 31.22 -1.06 23.09
C ALA A 47 31.00 -1.69 21.70
N GLY A 48 32.06 -1.78 20.90
CA GLY A 48 32.01 -2.31 19.53
C GLY A 48 31.61 -1.30 18.45
N PHE A 49 31.50 0.00 18.80
CA PHE A 49 31.18 1.08 17.86
C PHE A 49 32.31 2.09 17.71
N ASP A 50 32.46 2.55 16.48
CA ASP A 50 33.10 3.82 16.16
C ASP A 50 32.01 4.84 15.82
N GLY A 51 32.27 6.13 16.08
CA GLY A 51 31.31 7.17 15.80
C GLY A 51 31.90 8.54 15.56
N VAL A 52 31.20 9.34 14.75
CA VAL A 52 31.54 10.74 14.47
C VAL A 52 30.29 11.61 14.49
N MET A 53 30.39 12.80 15.09
CA MET A 53 29.33 13.80 15.10
C MET A 53 29.74 14.97 14.22
N LEU A 54 28.94 15.27 13.18
CA LEU A 54 29.21 16.31 12.19
C LEU A 54 28.14 17.42 12.25
N GLY A 55 28.57 18.67 12.20
CA GLY A 55 27.65 19.80 12.17
C GLY A 55 28.39 21.13 12.28
N HIS A 56 27.81 22.06 13.03
CA HIS A 56 28.48 23.29 13.44
C HIS A 56 28.02 23.65 14.86
N ALA A 57 28.93 24.13 15.70
CA ALA A 57 28.66 24.33 17.13
C ALA A 57 27.55 25.36 17.42
N SER A 58 27.29 26.28 16.48
CA SER A 58 26.20 27.26 16.60
C SER A 58 24.84 26.79 16.08
N LEU A 59 24.76 25.60 15.46
CA LEU A 59 23.51 25.09 14.89
C LEU A 59 22.73 24.27 15.93
N PRO A 60 21.39 24.31 15.90
CA PRO A 60 20.55 23.55 16.83
C PRO A 60 20.43 22.06 16.45
N TYR A 61 21.26 21.58 15.52
CA TYR A 61 21.27 20.19 15.09
C TYR A 61 22.67 19.70 14.74
N HIS A 62 22.87 18.39 14.77
CA HIS A 62 24.04 17.72 14.19
C HIS A 62 23.66 16.32 13.68
N LEU A 63 24.52 15.77 12.83
CA LEU A 63 24.46 14.40 12.34
C LEU A 63 25.41 13.53 13.15
N GLU A 64 25.05 12.27 13.38
CA GLU A 64 25.92 11.25 13.96
C GLU A 64 25.98 10.05 13.01
N PHE A 65 27.21 9.60 12.71
CA PHE A 65 27.45 8.39 11.94
C PHE A 65 28.19 7.37 12.80
N THR A 66 27.69 6.14 12.82
CA THR A 66 28.31 5.05 13.59
C THR A 66 28.61 3.85 12.70
N THR A 67 29.72 3.17 12.99
CA THR A 67 30.04 1.86 12.40
C THR A 67 30.15 0.86 13.55
N GLN A 68 29.55 -0.31 13.41
CA GLN A 68 29.62 -1.39 14.38
C GLN A 68 30.40 -2.57 13.79
N GLU A 69 31.32 -3.13 14.56
CA GLU A 69 32.08 -4.30 14.14
C GLU A 69 31.15 -5.50 13.86
N GLY A 70 31.31 -6.13 12.69
CA GLY A 70 30.55 -7.31 12.28
C GLY A 70 29.07 -7.06 11.91
N HIS A 71 28.65 -5.80 11.80
CA HIS A 71 27.28 -5.43 11.42
C HIS A 71 27.22 -4.82 10.01
N ASP A 72 26.31 -5.32 9.17
CA ASP A 72 26.00 -4.71 7.88
C ASP A 72 24.98 -3.60 8.05
N ALA A 73 25.44 -2.34 7.91
CA ALA A 73 24.59 -1.15 7.99
C ALA A 73 23.67 -0.98 6.76
N GLY A 74 23.92 -1.70 5.66
CA GLY A 74 23.15 -1.61 4.42
C GLY A 74 23.35 -0.30 3.66
N GLN A 75 22.36 0.03 2.83
CA GLN A 75 22.30 1.25 2.01
C GLN A 75 21.00 2.01 2.35
N ALA A 76 20.85 3.24 1.85
CA ALA A 76 19.62 3.99 1.97
C ALA A 76 18.41 3.15 1.50
N PRO A 77 17.32 3.06 2.29
CA PRO A 77 16.17 2.22 1.95
C PRO A 77 15.50 2.61 0.63
N THR A 78 15.47 3.91 0.33
CA THR A 78 14.89 4.47 -0.89
C THR A 78 15.63 5.74 -1.32
N LYS A 79 15.43 6.14 -2.58
CA LYS A 79 15.91 7.41 -3.13
C LYS A 79 15.16 8.65 -2.60
N ASP A 80 14.13 8.47 -1.77
CA ASP A 80 13.35 9.56 -1.16
C ASP A 80 13.63 9.70 0.36
N ASN A 81 14.66 9.01 0.86
CA ASN A 81 15.23 9.25 2.17
C ASN A 81 16.13 10.49 2.12
N LEU A 82 15.53 11.66 2.35
CA LEU A 82 16.17 12.95 2.15
C LEU A 82 16.51 13.65 3.47
N LEU A 83 17.72 14.22 3.52
CA LEU A 83 18.05 15.32 4.41
C LEU A 83 17.96 16.62 3.60
N VAL A 84 17.15 17.58 4.05
CA VAL A 84 16.84 18.77 3.26
C VAL A 84 17.31 20.02 3.99
N PHE A 85 18.10 20.85 3.31
CA PHE A 85 18.52 22.16 3.76
C PHE A 85 17.85 23.24 2.93
N TYR A 86 17.04 24.07 3.59
CA TYR A 86 16.42 25.25 3.00
C TYR A 86 17.38 26.43 3.11
N LEU A 87 17.84 26.92 1.95
CA LEU A 87 18.74 28.06 1.80
C LEU A 87 17.96 29.17 1.10
N GLU A 88 17.46 30.13 1.87
CA GLU A 88 16.62 31.20 1.34
C GLU A 88 17.40 32.15 0.42
N ASP A 89 18.63 32.48 0.79
CA ASP A 89 19.52 33.27 -0.03
C ASP A 89 20.03 32.44 -1.23
N LYS A 90 19.86 33.01 -2.43
CA LYS A 90 20.21 32.33 -3.67
C LYS A 90 21.73 32.20 -3.85
N GLU A 91 22.50 33.22 -3.48
CA GLU A 91 23.95 33.20 -3.64
C GLU A 91 24.58 32.19 -2.67
N GLU A 92 24.08 32.09 -1.44
CA GLU A 92 24.48 31.06 -0.48
C GLU A 92 24.14 29.65 -0.97
N TRP A 93 22.97 29.47 -1.57
CA TRP A 93 22.59 28.20 -2.20
C TRP A 93 23.51 27.83 -3.36
N GLU A 94 23.80 28.77 -4.28
CA GLU A 94 24.70 28.54 -5.42
C GLU A 94 26.11 28.14 -4.94
N LYS A 95 26.66 28.83 -3.92
CA LYS A 95 27.95 28.49 -3.31
C LYS A 95 27.96 27.11 -2.68
N ALA A 96 26.87 26.71 -2.02
CA ALA A 96 26.76 25.39 -1.42
C ALA A 96 26.72 24.27 -2.48
N VAL A 97 25.95 24.49 -3.56
CA VAL A 97 25.90 23.58 -4.72
C VAL A 97 27.26 23.48 -5.40
N GLU A 98 27.89 24.62 -5.69
CA GLU A 98 29.20 24.66 -6.36
C GLU A 98 30.28 23.94 -5.54
N ARG A 99 30.25 24.07 -4.21
CA ARG A 99 31.19 23.36 -3.33
C ARG A 99 31.01 21.84 -3.39
N MET A 100 29.78 21.34 -3.41
CA MET A 100 29.51 19.90 -3.59
C MET A 100 30.10 19.40 -4.92
N GLU A 101 29.80 20.12 -6.02
CA GLU A 101 30.24 19.74 -7.37
C GLU A 101 31.77 19.84 -7.53
N LYS A 102 32.41 20.89 -7.00
CA LYS A 102 33.88 21.04 -7.00
C LYS A 102 34.60 19.98 -6.20
N THR A 103 33.96 19.44 -5.16
CA THR A 103 34.51 18.33 -4.35
C THR A 103 34.40 16.99 -5.09
N GLY A 104 33.67 16.95 -6.21
CA GLY A 104 33.50 15.75 -7.04
C GLY A 104 32.17 15.03 -6.83
N PHE A 105 31.24 15.59 -6.05
CA PHE A 105 29.91 15.03 -5.87
C PHE A 105 28.98 15.58 -6.95
N ALA A 106 28.70 14.76 -7.96
CA ALA A 106 27.76 15.13 -9.01
C ALA A 106 26.33 15.19 -8.45
N ALA A 107 25.58 16.19 -8.87
CA ALA A 107 24.16 16.23 -8.58
C ALA A 107 23.42 15.07 -9.27
N VAL A 108 22.48 14.48 -8.56
CA VAL A 108 21.61 13.41 -9.03
C VAL A 108 20.17 13.91 -9.17
N GLY A 109 19.39 13.29 -10.06
CA GLY A 109 17.96 13.57 -10.16
C GLY A 109 17.20 13.11 -8.92
N SER A 110 16.26 13.92 -8.45
CA SER A 110 15.40 13.57 -7.31
C SER A 110 14.38 12.50 -7.70
N ALA A 111 14.04 11.60 -6.76
CA ALA A 111 13.02 10.58 -7.00
C ALA A 111 11.63 11.22 -7.18
N ASN A 112 11.32 12.21 -6.34
CA ASN A 112 10.21 13.12 -6.53
C ASN A 112 10.70 14.40 -7.26
N PRO A 113 10.29 14.65 -8.52
CA PRO A 113 10.74 15.82 -9.30
C PRO A 113 10.42 17.16 -8.66
N TRP A 114 9.50 17.20 -7.69
CA TRP A 114 9.24 18.41 -6.91
C TRP A 114 10.52 18.96 -6.27
N TRP A 115 11.42 18.09 -5.80
CA TRP A 115 12.70 18.48 -5.20
C TRP A 115 13.71 19.03 -6.20
N ASP A 116 13.55 18.77 -7.50
CA ASP A 116 14.35 19.44 -8.52
C ASP A 116 13.80 20.86 -8.79
N GLY A 117 12.49 21.07 -8.57
CA GLY A 117 11.87 22.39 -8.39
C GLY A 117 12.03 23.35 -9.57
N GLY A 118 12.25 22.84 -10.79
CA GLY A 118 12.57 23.67 -11.96
C GLY A 118 13.93 24.38 -11.86
N GLY A 119 14.90 23.78 -11.16
CA GLY A 119 16.23 24.33 -10.90
C GLY A 119 16.40 24.95 -9.51
N LYS A 120 15.37 24.88 -8.66
CA LYS A 120 15.43 25.41 -7.28
C LYS A 120 16.04 24.44 -6.28
N GLY A 121 16.04 23.14 -6.56
CA GLY A 121 16.68 22.17 -5.68
C GLY A 121 17.79 21.42 -6.40
N ARG A 122 18.79 21.04 -5.62
CA ARG A 122 19.92 20.24 -6.07
C ARG A 122 20.14 19.10 -5.10
N THR A 123 20.10 17.87 -5.62
CA THR A 123 20.21 16.65 -4.82
C THR A 123 21.55 15.99 -5.03
N PHE A 124 22.18 15.55 -3.95
CA PHE A 124 23.45 14.84 -3.95
C PHE A 124 23.31 13.52 -3.20
N GLU A 125 24.01 12.48 -3.63
CA GLU A 125 23.97 11.14 -3.06
C GLU A 125 25.34 10.81 -2.43
N ASP A 126 25.33 10.32 -1.19
CA ASP A 126 26.55 9.89 -0.51
C ASP A 126 26.93 8.45 -0.86
N GLY A 127 28.06 7.98 -0.30
CA GLY A 127 28.58 6.63 -0.54
C GLY A 127 27.67 5.49 -0.06
N ASP A 128 26.65 5.79 0.75
CA ASP A 128 25.69 4.83 1.28
C ASP A 128 24.32 4.94 0.59
N GLY A 129 24.22 5.75 -0.48
CA GLY A 129 23.00 5.95 -1.26
C GLY A 129 22.00 6.95 -0.65
N TRP A 130 22.33 7.60 0.47
CA TRP A 130 21.45 8.58 1.10
C TRP A 130 21.58 9.92 0.41
N ARG A 131 20.48 10.67 0.38
CA ARG A 131 20.38 11.88 -0.43
C ARG A 131 20.21 13.13 0.41
N VAL A 132 20.95 14.17 0.03
CA VAL A 132 20.85 15.51 0.59
C VAL A 132 20.32 16.46 -0.46
N VAL A 133 19.26 17.19 -0.15
CA VAL A 133 18.71 18.24 -1.01
C VAL A 133 19.10 19.59 -0.46
N LEU A 134 19.77 20.38 -1.31
CA LEU A 134 19.93 21.81 -1.10
C LEU A 134 18.81 22.52 -1.84
N TRP A 135 17.88 23.13 -1.12
CA TRP A 135 16.70 23.78 -1.67
C TRP A 135 16.79 25.29 -1.56
N ASN A 136 16.62 26.01 -2.67
CA ASN A 136 16.58 27.46 -2.68
C ASN A 136 15.18 27.99 -2.32
N GLY A 137 15.01 28.42 -1.06
CA GLY A 137 13.79 29.04 -0.53
C GLY A 137 13.69 28.93 0.99
N GLY A 138 12.99 29.86 1.64
CA GLY A 138 12.83 29.87 3.10
C GLY A 138 11.85 28.80 3.62
N TRP A 139 11.88 28.51 4.93
CA TRP A 139 10.93 27.62 5.59
C TRP A 139 9.89 28.44 6.40
N GLY A 140 8.72 28.75 5.82
CA GLY A 140 7.72 29.62 6.47
C GLY A 140 6.46 29.93 5.64
N ARG A 141 5.42 30.51 6.29
CA ARG A 141 3.97 30.59 5.92
C ARG A 141 3.57 31.05 4.50
N ALA A 142 4.50 31.42 3.62
CA ALA A 142 4.21 31.82 2.23
C ALA A 142 4.15 30.65 1.23
N HIS A 143 4.51 29.42 1.63
CA HIS A 143 4.52 28.24 0.74
C HIS A 143 3.15 27.60 0.47
N HIS A 144 2.06 28.18 0.97
CA HIS A 144 0.70 27.78 0.63
C HIS A 144 0.07 28.63 -0.48
N LYS A 145 0.84 29.05 -1.49
CA LYS A 145 0.21 29.34 -2.79
C LYS A 145 -0.15 28.00 -3.42
N ARG A 146 -1.46 27.73 -3.53
CA ARG A 146 -2.00 26.65 -4.37
C ARG A 146 -1.32 26.73 -5.73
N TYR A 147 -0.51 25.74 -6.07
CA TYR A 147 0.04 25.64 -7.40
C TYR A 147 -1.03 25.08 -8.34
N PRO A 148 -1.23 25.68 -9.53
CA PRO A 148 -2.04 25.09 -10.57
C PRO A 148 -1.40 23.77 -11.03
N PRO A 149 -2.19 22.81 -11.53
CA PRO A 149 -1.64 21.56 -12.05
C PRO A 149 -0.63 21.86 -13.18
N PRO A 150 0.45 21.06 -13.30
CA PRO A 150 1.43 21.26 -14.35
C PRO A 150 0.75 21.15 -15.71
N SER A 151 1.01 22.11 -16.60
CA SER A 151 0.58 22.02 -18.00
C SER A 151 1.29 20.82 -18.65
N LEU A 152 0.51 19.91 -19.22
CA LEU A 152 0.98 18.78 -20.01
C LEU A 152 1.92 19.27 -21.12
N ALA A 153 3.23 19.10 -20.92
CA ALA A 153 4.20 19.12 -22.00
C ALA A 153 4.18 17.76 -22.72
N PRO A 154 4.55 17.69 -24.01
CA PRO A 154 4.37 16.49 -24.82
C PRO A 154 5.25 15.34 -24.31
N SER A 155 4.67 14.15 -24.32
CA SER A 155 5.26 12.89 -23.88
C SER A 155 6.59 12.60 -24.58
N HIS A 156 7.70 12.75 -23.84
CA HIS A 156 8.94 12.10 -24.20
C HIS A 156 8.81 10.60 -23.93
N ARG A 157 8.87 9.83 -25.01
CA ARG A 157 8.82 8.37 -25.06
C ARG A 157 10.06 7.83 -24.34
N LEU A 158 9.89 7.32 -23.12
CA LEU A 158 10.95 6.60 -22.41
C LEU A 158 11.14 5.23 -23.07
N HIS A 159 12.35 4.98 -23.58
CA HIS A 159 12.77 3.65 -24.01
C HIS A 159 12.95 2.75 -22.78
N PRO A 160 12.48 1.48 -22.83
CA PRO A 160 12.62 0.56 -21.70
C PRO A 160 14.06 0.03 -21.62
N THR A 161 14.75 0.32 -20.51
CA THR A 161 15.96 -0.40 -20.13
C THR A 161 15.59 -1.80 -19.64
N ARG A 162 16.17 -2.76 -20.33
CA ARG A 162 16.00 -4.22 -20.24
C ARG A 162 16.51 -4.74 -18.90
N ASN A 163 15.62 -5.18 -18.02
CA ASN A 163 15.78 -6.29 -17.06
C ASN A 163 14.50 -6.42 -16.21
N THR A 164 13.44 -6.85 -16.85
CA THR A 164 12.30 -7.52 -16.19
C THR A 164 12.55 -9.03 -16.27
N PRO A 165 12.28 -9.81 -15.19
CA PRO A 165 12.15 -11.25 -15.32
C PRO A 165 10.99 -11.49 -16.29
N THR A 166 11.27 -12.12 -17.43
CA THR A 166 10.26 -12.54 -18.38
C THR A 166 9.38 -13.59 -17.71
N TYR A 167 8.13 -13.22 -17.43
CA TYR A 167 7.06 -14.19 -17.23
C TYR A 167 6.82 -14.89 -18.57
N THR A 168 7.32 -16.10 -18.69
CA THR A 168 6.88 -17.03 -19.73
C THR A 168 5.45 -17.41 -19.40
N PRO A 169 4.46 -17.25 -20.30
CA PRO A 169 3.14 -17.82 -20.09
C PRO A 169 3.33 -19.33 -19.93
N GLN A 170 3.15 -19.82 -18.71
CA GLN A 170 3.01 -21.25 -18.51
C GLN A 170 1.71 -21.64 -19.23
N THR A 171 1.79 -22.74 -19.98
CA THR A 171 0.65 -23.51 -20.48
C THR A 171 -0.47 -23.59 -19.43
N PRO A 172 -1.75 -23.70 -19.83
CA PRO A 172 -2.89 -23.59 -18.92
C PRO A 172 -2.89 -24.75 -17.91
N HIS A 173 -2.16 -24.57 -16.81
CA HIS A 173 -2.43 -25.27 -15.57
C HIS A 173 -3.72 -24.63 -15.04
N SER A 174 -4.74 -25.45 -14.83
CA SER A 174 -6.04 -25.07 -14.30
C SER A 174 -5.89 -24.12 -13.10
N ASN A 175 -6.13 -22.83 -13.29
CA ASN A 175 -6.24 -21.91 -12.16
C ASN A 175 -7.37 -22.39 -11.25
N PRO A 176 -7.19 -22.44 -9.93
CA PRO A 176 -8.25 -22.82 -9.01
C PRO A 176 -9.44 -21.87 -9.20
N THR A 177 -10.63 -22.42 -9.35
CA THR A 177 -11.84 -21.66 -9.70
C THR A 177 -12.64 -21.26 -8.47
N ASN A 178 -12.24 -21.70 -7.27
CA ASN A 178 -13.00 -21.58 -6.04
C ASN A 178 -12.16 -21.02 -4.88
N MET A 179 -11.92 -19.70 -4.93
CA MET A 179 -11.04 -19.00 -3.98
C MET A 179 -11.80 -18.41 -2.79
N LEU A 180 -11.20 -18.47 -1.59
CA LEU A 180 -11.75 -17.99 -0.32
C LEU A 180 -10.92 -16.84 0.28
N GLU A 181 -11.56 -15.68 0.43
CA GLU A 181 -11.06 -14.58 1.25
C GLU A 181 -11.72 -14.58 2.64
N ILE A 182 -10.91 -14.44 3.69
CA ILE A 182 -11.41 -14.30 5.07
C ILE A 182 -11.13 -12.91 5.63
N ALA A 183 -12.18 -12.24 6.11
CA ALA A 183 -12.04 -10.99 6.88
C ALA A 183 -11.51 -11.30 8.29
N VAL A 184 -10.46 -10.58 8.69
CA VAL A 184 -9.80 -10.76 9.99
C VAL A 184 -9.62 -9.42 10.69
N PHE A 185 -9.90 -9.39 11.99
CA PHE A 185 -9.92 -8.16 12.80
C PHE A 185 -8.80 -8.11 13.84
N ASN A 186 -8.09 -9.24 14.03
CA ASN A 186 -7.01 -9.36 14.97
C ASN A 186 -5.98 -10.42 14.52
N HIS A 187 -4.82 -10.44 15.19
CA HIS A 187 -3.72 -11.35 14.86
C HIS A 187 -4.12 -12.83 14.97
N ALA A 188 -4.80 -13.21 16.06
CA ALA A 188 -5.20 -14.61 16.28
C ALA A 188 -6.10 -15.13 15.14
N SER A 189 -7.09 -14.34 14.73
CA SER A 189 -7.98 -14.66 13.62
C SER A 189 -7.25 -14.80 12.29
N ALA A 190 -6.23 -13.97 12.04
CA ALA A 190 -5.40 -14.08 10.84
C ALA A 190 -4.65 -15.42 10.77
N LEU A 191 -4.06 -15.86 11.89
CA LEU A 191 -3.39 -17.15 11.97
C LEU A 191 -4.39 -18.30 11.81
N THR A 192 -5.55 -18.23 12.48
CA THR A 192 -6.60 -19.25 12.37
C THR A 192 -7.12 -19.37 10.95
N ALA A 193 -7.41 -18.25 10.29
CA ALA A 193 -7.88 -18.23 8.90
C ALA A 193 -6.84 -18.84 7.96
N ALA A 194 -5.58 -18.43 8.10
CA ALA A 194 -4.45 -18.93 7.33
C ALA A 194 -4.29 -20.45 7.48
N SER A 195 -4.19 -20.96 8.70
CA SER A 195 -3.99 -22.39 8.96
C SER A 195 -5.21 -23.24 8.61
N SER A 196 -6.38 -22.61 8.45
CA SER A 196 -7.64 -23.30 8.10
C SER A 196 -7.93 -23.28 6.60
N GLY A 197 -7.05 -22.71 5.79
CA GLY A 197 -7.12 -22.76 4.33
C GLY A 197 -7.70 -21.51 3.66
N ALA A 198 -7.63 -20.34 4.27
CA ALA A 198 -7.92 -19.09 3.54
C ALA A 198 -6.89 -18.87 2.43
N ASP A 199 -7.34 -18.52 1.22
CA ASP A 199 -6.47 -18.19 0.08
C ASP A 199 -5.98 -16.73 0.13
N ARG A 200 -6.75 -15.86 0.80
CA ARG A 200 -6.43 -14.45 1.02
C ARG A 200 -7.03 -13.97 2.34
N LEU A 201 -6.35 -13.03 2.99
CA LEU A 201 -6.87 -12.32 4.16
C LEU A 201 -7.29 -10.89 3.76
N GLU A 202 -8.42 -10.44 4.26
CA GLU A 202 -8.77 -9.02 4.33
C GLU A 202 -8.57 -8.54 5.78
N LEU A 203 -7.54 -7.73 6.01
CA LEU A 203 -7.23 -7.19 7.33
C LEU A 203 -8.02 -5.90 7.60
N CYS A 204 -8.86 -5.95 8.62
CA CYS A 204 -9.66 -4.86 9.13
C CYS A 204 -9.35 -4.58 10.61
N ALA A 205 -9.85 -3.46 11.13
CA ALA A 205 -10.09 -3.24 12.55
C ALA A 205 -11.57 -2.94 12.79
N ASP A 206 -12.02 -3.01 14.05
CA ASP A 206 -13.38 -2.66 14.48
C ASP A 206 -14.49 -3.39 13.69
N TYR A 207 -14.75 -4.64 14.08
CA TYR A 207 -15.82 -5.45 13.49
C TYR A 207 -17.20 -4.80 13.62
N ALA A 208 -17.47 -4.14 14.74
CA ALA A 208 -18.76 -3.51 15.01
C ALA A 208 -19.04 -2.32 14.07
N ALA A 209 -17.99 -1.60 13.63
CA ALA A 209 -18.10 -0.55 12.61
C ALA A 209 -18.20 -1.10 11.17
N GLY A 210 -18.15 -2.42 10.99
CA GLY A 210 -18.12 -3.07 9.68
C GLY A 210 -16.77 -3.03 8.99
N GLY A 211 -15.68 -2.89 9.76
CA GLY A 211 -14.30 -2.83 9.25
C GLY A 211 -13.84 -1.40 8.97
N VAL A 212 -12.75 -0.99 9.61
CA VAL A 212 -12.00 0.27 9.38
C VAL A 212 -10.52 -0.02 9.16
N THR A 213 -9.75 1.01 8.77
CA THR A 213 -8.30 0.90 8.57
C THR A 213 -7.63 0.34 9.84
N PRO A 214 -6.87 -0.78 9.74
CA PRO A 214 -6.17 -1.37 10.88
C PRO A 214 -4.92 -0.56 11.26
N SER A 215 -4.17 -1.01 12.27
CA SER A 215 -2.84 -0.45 12.55
C SER A 215 -1.76 -1.12 11.71
N ILE A 216 -0.76 -0.36 11.25
CA ILE A 216 0.41 -0.93 10.54
C ILE A 216 1.15 -1.97 11.37
N ARG A 217 1.17 -1.83 12.70
CA ARG A 217 1.78 -2.81 13.61
C ARG A 217 1.07 -4.16 13.54
N THR A 218 -0.26 -4.15 13.43
CA THR A 218 -1.06 -5.37 13.28
C THR A 218 -0.72 -6.08 11.97
N LEU A 219 -0.65 -5.34 10.86
CA LEU A 219 -0.25 -5.92 9.58
C LEU A 219 1.16 -6.52 9.62
N MET A 220 2.14 -5.79 10.17
CA MET A 220 3.52 -6.27 10.27
C MET A 220 3.65 -7.54 11.13
N ALA A 221 2.88 -7.64 12.21
CA ALA A 221 2.83 -8.84 13.05
C ALA A 221 2.27 -10.03 12.27
N ILE A 222 1.13 -9.84 11.58
CA ILE A 222 0.49 -10.90 10.79
C ILE A 222 1.38 -11.33 9.62
N ARG A 223 1.93 -10.39 8.84
CA ARG A 223 2.83 -10.71 7.71
C ARG A 223 4.02 -11.56 8.15
N ARG A 224 4.56 -11.34 9.35
CA ARG A 224 5.65 -12.16 9.90
C ARG A 224 5.21 -13.58 10.23
N ALA A 225 4.00 -13.75 10.72
CA ALA A 225 3.46 -15.04 11.12
C ALA A 225 2.95 -15.87 9.93
N VAL A 226 2.44 -15.22 8.88
CA VAL A 226 1.87 -15.85 7.67
C VAL A 226 2.46 -15.21 6.40
N PRO A 227 3.75 -15.45 6.10
CA PRO A 227 4.46 -14.72 5.03
C PRO A 227 3.85 -14.95 3.64
N ASP A 228 3.32 -16.14 3.37
CA ASP A 228 2.95 -16.59 2.03
C ASP A 228 1.50 -16.26 1.63
N ILE A 229 0.64 -15.89 2.59
CA ILE A 229 -0.76 -15.58 2.28
C ILE A 229 -0.89 -14.10 1.89
N PRO A 230 -1.54 -13.76 0.76
CA PRO A 230 -1.83 -12.39 0.40
C PRO A 230 -2.71 -11.70 1.46
N ILE A 231 -2.36 -10.47 1.83
CA ILE A 231 -3.12 -9.67 2.80
C ILE A 231 -3.58 -8.39 2.12
N HIS A 232 -4.88 -8.27 1.89
CA HIS A 232 -5.51 -7.03 1.46
C HIS A 232 -5.88 -6.20 2.68
N VAL A 233 -5.54 -4.91 2.67
CA VAL A 233 -5.75 -4.02 3.83
C VAL A 233 -6.95 -3.13 3.57
N MET A 234 -7.88 -3.09 4.52
CA MET A 234 -8.98 -2.12 4.52
C MET A 234 -8.43 -0.70 4.64
N ILE A 235 -8.86 0.19 3.76
CA ILE A 235 -8.60 1.63 3.79
C ILE A 235 -9.95 2.33 3.93
N ARG A 236 -10.39 2.50 5.18
CA ARG A 236 -11.67 3.10 5.52
C ARG A 236 -11.52 3.87 6.84
N PRO A 237 -11.51 5.22 6.82
CA PRO A 237 -11.07 6.03 7.96
C PRO A 237 -12.05 6.02 9.15
N ARG A 238 -13.30 5.59 8.92
CA ARG A 238 -14.36 5.47 9.93
C ARG A 238 -15.48 4.56 9.45
N GLY A 239 -16.33 4.11 10.38
CA GLY A 239 -17.61 3.49 10.08
C GLY A 239 -18.66 4.46 9.50
N GLY A 240 -19.85 3.91 9.22
CA GLY A 240 -20.96 4.65 8.62
C GLY A 240 -20.84 4.79 7.10
N ASN A 241 -21.27 5.93 6.57
CA ASN A 241 -21.32 6.19 5.12
C ASN A 241 -19.94 6.22 4.43
N PHE A 242 -19.98 6.19 3.10
CA PHE A 242 -18.81 6.20 2.21
C PHE A 242 -18.56 7.56 1.54
N VAL A 243 -19.17 8.63 2.06
CA VAL A 243 -18.98 10.00 1.58
C VAL A 243 -17.99 10.71 2.51
N TYR A 244 -16.75 10.84 2.05
CA TYR A 244 -15.65 11.33 2.88
C TYR A 244 -15.41 12.84 2.72
N SER A 245 -15.00 13.50 3.79
CA SER A 245 -14.44 14.85 3.73
C SER A 245 -13.08 14.87 3.02
N ALA A 246 -12.57 16.06 2.70
CA ALA A 246 -11.23 16.18 2.13
C ALA A 246 -10.13 15.67 3.09
N ALA A 247 -10.28 15.90 4.39
CA ALA A 247 -9.32 15.44 5.39
C ALA A 247 -9.34 13.91 5.56
N GLU A 248 -10.52 13.29 5.50
CA GLU A 248 -10.66 11.83 5.53
C GLU A 248 -10.07 11.20 4.27
N PHE A 249 -10.30 11.80 3.10
CA PHE A 249 -9.70 11.35 1.85
C PHE A 249 -8.15 11.43 1.88
N GLU A 250 -7.59 12.49 2.44
CA GLU A 250 -6.13 12.61 2.59
C GLU A 250 -5.55 11.56 3.56
N ARG A 251 -6.30 11.21 4.61
CA ARG A 251 -5.95 10.09 5.49
C ARG A 251 -5.90 8.77 4.71
N MET A 252 -6.88 8.49 3.87
CA MET A 252 -6.89 7.29 3.03
C MET A 252 -5.66 7.21 2.11
N ARG A 253 -5.27 8.34 1.49
CA ARG A 253 -4.05 8.43 0.66
C ARG A 253 -2.79 8.11 1.48
N SER A 254 -2.70 8.70 2.68
CA SER A 254 -1.57 8.49 3.59
C SER A 254 -1.49 7.05 4.09
N ASP A 255 -2.64 6.44 4.38
CA ASP A 255 -2.72 5.03 4.79
C ASP A 255 -2.23 4.12 3.66
N ILE A 256 -2.70 4.29 2.42
CA ILE A 256 -2.22 3.49 1.28
C ILE A 256 -0.69 3.56 1.17
N ALA A 257 -0.11 4.77 1.24
CA ALA A 257 1.34 4.94 1.20
C ALA A 257 2.06 4.23 2.36
N LEU A 258 1.53 4.33 3.59
CA LEU A 258 2.08 3.68 4.78
C LEU A 258 2.07 2.15 4.67
N PHE A 259 1.01 1.58 4.13
CA PHE A 259 0.79 0.13 4.08
C PHE A 259 1.42 -0.56 2.86
N SER A 260 1.77 0.20 1.80
CA SER A 260 2.22 -0.35 0.51
C SER A 260 3.47 -1.22 0.56
N THR A 261 4.30 -1.09 1.59
CA THR A 261 5.52 -1.90 1.74
C THR A 261 5.28 -3.29 2.31
N VAL A 262 4.09 -3.57 2.85
CA VAL A 262 3.77 -4.81 3.57
C VAL A 262 2.48 -5.48 3.07
N ALA A 263 1.53 -4.67 2.58
CA ALA A 263 0.27 -5.15 2.03
C ALA A 263 0.47 -5.88 0.69
N SER A 264 -0.44 -6.80 0.38
CA SER A 264 -0.53 -7.43 -0.95
C SER A 264 -1.59 -6.77 -1.84
N GLY A 265 -2.40 -5.89 -1.28
CA GLY A 265 -3.49 -5.18 -1.96
C GLY A 265 -4.28 -4.31 -1.00
N PHE A 266 -5.24 -3.56 -1.53
CA PHE A 266 -6.05 -2.62 -0.75
C PHE A 266 -7.54 -2.80 -1.00
N VAL A 267 -8.34 -2.46 0.01
CA VAL A 267 -9.79 -2.51 -0.07
C VAL A 267 -10.37 -1.16 0.33
N PHE A 268 -11.12 -0.51 -0.56
CA PHE A 268 -11.78 0.77 -0.29
C PHE A 268 -12.89 1.05 -1.28
N GLY A 269 -13.72 2.04 -1.01
CA GLY A 269 -14.69 2.55 -1.97
C GLY A 269 -15.24 3.89 -1.51
N VAL A 270 -15.23 4.87 -2.40
CA VAL A 270 -15.72 6.23 -2.12
C VAL A 270 -16.97 6.51 -2.94
N LEU A 271 -18.03 6.95 -2.29
CA LEU A 271 -19.26 7.42 -2.93
C LEU A 271 -19.36 8.95 -2.89
N ASP A 272 -20.17 9.51 -3.78
CA ASP A 272 -20.59 10.90 -3.73
C ASP A 272 -21.88 11.08 -2.90
N ALA A 273 -22.32 12.33 -2.74
CA ALA A 273 -23.51 12.66 -1.94
C ALA A 273 -24.82 12.08 -2.51
N ASN A 274 -24.82 11.60 -3.76
CA ASN A 274 -25.95 10.96 -4.41
C ASN A 274 -25.86 9.43 -4.37
N GLY A 275 -24.90 8.86 -3.63
CA GLY A 275 -24.68 7.42 -3.55
C GLY A 275 -24.06 6.81 -4.81
N ARG A 276 -23.49 7.62 -5.71
CA ARG A 276 -22.80 7.11 -6.92
C ARG A 276 -21.30 6.99 -6.68
N VAL A 277 -20.62 6.18 -7.48
CA VAL A 277 -19.17 5.99 -7.39
C VAL A 277 -18.45 7.31 -7.65
N ASN A 278 -17.62 7.75 -6.70
CA ASN A 278 -16.80 8.94 -6.87
C ASN A 278 -15.56 8.61 -7.72
N VAL A 279 -15.69 8.69 -9.05
CA VAL A 279 -14.65 8.25 -10.00
C VAL A 279 -13.31 8.94 -9.73
N ALA A 280 -13.29 10.26 -9.55
CA ALA A 280 -12.05 11.01 -9.39
C ALA A 280 -11.27 10.59 -8.13
N ARG A 281 -11.97 10.41 -7.00
CA ARG A 281 -11.32 10.01 -5.74
C ARG A 281 -10.86 8.56 -5.78
N ASN A 282 -11.68 7.66 -6.30
CA ASN A 282 -11.31 6.25 -6.38
C ASN A 282 -10.14 6.02 -7.35
N ALA A 283 -10.16 6.60 -8.55
CA ALA A 283 -9.04 6.51 -9.50
C ALA A 283 -7.75 7.06 -8.88
N GLY A 284 -7.83 8.19 -8.15
CA GLY A 284 -6.68 8.74 -7.44
C GLY A 284 -6.11 7.83 -6.36
N LEU A 285 -6.94 7.06 -5.64
CA LEU A 285 -6.47 6.08 -4.66
C LEU A 285 -5.87 4.84 -5.34
N VAL A 286 -6.49 4.35 -6.42
CA VAL A 286 -5.98 3.24 -7.22
C VAL A 286 -4.60 3.57 -7.82
N ASP A 287 -4.42 4.79 -8.32
CA ASP A 287 -3.14 5.24 -8.88
C ASP A 287 -2.02 5.25 -7.83
N ILE A 288 -2.32 5.66 -6.58
CA ILE A 288 -1.35 5.65 -5.47
C ILE A 288 -1.01 4.21 -5.03
N ALA A 289 -1.99 3.31 -5.08
CA ALA A 289 -1.82 1.92 -4.68
C ALA A 289 -0.97 1.10 -5.67
N ARG A 290 -0.75 1.57 -6.90
CA ARG A 290 -0.01 0.81 -7.91
C ARG A 290 1.42 0.48 -7.44
N PRO A 291 1.93 -0.74 -7.73
CA PRO A 291 1.32 -1.76 -8.59
C PRO A 291 0.35 -2.71 -7.87
N LEU A 292 0.03 -2.49 -6.59
CA LEU A 292 -0.79 -3.41 -5.80
C LEU A 292 -2.27 -3.37 -6.25
N PRO A 293 -2.96 -4.52 -6.30
CA PRO A 293 -4.36 -4.59 -6.68
C PRO A 293 -5.27 -3.91 -5.65
N CYS A 294 -6.40 -3.39 -6.13
CA CYS A 294 -7.45 -2.83 -5.27
C CYS A 294 -8.79 -3.57 -5.47
N THR A 295 -9.50 -3.80 -4.37
CA THR A 295 -10.90 -4.25 -4.34
C THR A 295 -11.83 -3.08 -3.98
N PHE A 296 -12.86 -2.84 -4.80
CA PHE A 296 -13.93 -1.93 -4.43
C PHE A 296 -14.88 -2.65 -3.47
N HIS A 297 -14.99 -2.19 -2.23
CA HIS A 297 -15.76 -2.90 -1.20
C HIS A 297 -17.29 -2.71 -1.30
N ARG A 298 -18.02 -3.20 -0.29
CA ARG A 298 -19.48 -3.21 -0.20
C ARG A 298 -20.19 -1.84 -0.27
N ALA A 299 -19.47 -0.72 -0.33
CA ALA A 299 -20.08 0.55 -0.76
C ALA A 299 -20.81 0.43 -2.11
N ILE A 300 -20.45 -0.53 -2.96
CA ILE A 300 -21.16 -0.73 -4.22
C ILE A 300 -22.61 -1.19 -4.01
N ASP A 301 -22.88 -1.89 -2.89
CA ASP A 301 -24.22 -2.36 -2.54
C ASP A 301 -25.16 -1.21 -2.10
N GLU A 302 -24.61 -0.01 -1.81
CA GLU A 302 -25.40 1.20 -1.50
C GLU A 302 -25.68 2.05 -2.75
N THR A 303 -25.19 1.65 -3.93
CA THR A 303 -25.40 2.40 -5.16
C THR A 303 -26.80 2.13 -5.74
N PRO A 304 -27.44 3.12 -6.38
CA PRO A 304 -28.78 2.94 -6.96
C PRO A 304 -28.84 1.93 -8.12
N ASP A 305 -27.74 1.81 -8.88
CA ASP A 305 -27.61 0.90 -10.02
C ASP A 305 -26.24 0.20 -9.94
N LEU A 306 -26.28 -1.09 -9.62
CA LEU A 306 -25.09 -1.91 -9.45
C LEU A 306 -24.31 -2.08 -10.76
N GLU A 307 -24.99 -2.25 -11.89
CA GLU A 307 -24.32 -2.47 -13.18
C GLU A 307 -23.59 -1.20 -13.64
N GLU A 308 -24.23 -0.05 -13.46
CA GLU A 308 -23.60 1.24 -13.71
C GLU A 308 -22.37 1.43 -12.82
N ALA A 309 -22.52 1.17 -11.51
CA ALA A 309 -21.46 1.31 -10.54
C ALA A 309 -20.26 0.41 -10.86
N VAL A 310 -20.49 -0.86 -11.24
CA VAL A 310 -19.41 -1.77 -11.67
C VAL A 310 -18.68 -1.19 -12.88
N GLY A 311 -19.40 -0.67 -13.87
CA GLY A 311 -18.78 -0.02 -15.02
C GLY A 311 -17.84 1.14 -14.64
N MET A 312 -18.25 1.96 -13.68
CA MET A 312 -17.41 3.04 -13.14
C MET A 312 -16.20 2.52 -12.36
N VAL A 313 -16.39 1.47 -11.54
CA VAL A 313 -15.32 0.82 -10.76
C VAL A 313 -14.26 0.24 -11.69
N VAL A 314 -14.66 -0.45 -12.77
CA VAL A 314 -13.75 -0.93 -13.82
C VAL A 314 -12.97 0.25 -14.43
N GLY A 315 -13.64 1.35 -14.74
CA GLY A 315 -13.01 2.56 -15.28
C GLY A 315 -11.99 3.21 -14.35
N CYS A 316 -12.16 3.04 -13.03
CA CYS A 316 -11.19 3.52 -12.03
C CYS A 316 -9.93 2.64 -11.92
N GLY A 317 -9.95 1.43 -12.49
CA GLY A 317 -8.81 0.51 -12.48
C GLY A 317 -8.77 -0.46 -11.30
N PHE A 318 -9.88 -0.69 -10.59
CA PHE A 318 -9.95 -1.75 -9.60
C PHE A 318 -9.79 -3.13 -10.25
N ARG A 319 -9.16 -4.06 -9.51
CA ARG A 319 -9.01 -5.44 -9.96
C ARG A 319 -10.19 -6.32 -9.54
N SER A 320 -10.84 -5.97 -8.45
CA SER A 320 -11.96 -6.73 -7.89
C SER A 320 -13.04 -5.85 -7.29
N VAL A 321 -14.23 -6.42 -7.12
CA VAL A 321 -15.37 -5.80 -6.44
C VAL A 321 -16.00 -6.79 -5.46
N LEU A 322 -16.17 -6.35 -4.21
CA LEU A 322 -16.83 -7.11 -3.14
C LEU A 322 -18.28 -6.64 -2.99
N THR A 323 -19.24 -7.55 -3.17
CA THR A 323 -20.66 -7.22 -3.25
C THR A 323 -21.55 -8.35 -2.71
N SER A 324 -22.70 -7.98 -2.15
CA SER A 324 -23.83 -8.88 -1.88
C SER A 324 -24.92 -8.81 -2.96
N GLY A 325 -24.63 -8.17 -4.10
CA GLY A 325 -25.55 -7.96 -5.22
C GLY A 325 -26.65 -6.92 -4.91
N GLY A 326 -26.38 -5.97 -4.01
CA GLY A 326 -27.38 -5.03 -3.48
C GLY A 326 -28.35 -5.63 -2.46
N GLY A 327 -28.25 -6.93 -2.17
CA GLY A 327 -29.03 -7.62 -1.14
C GLY A 327 -28.47 -7.39 0.26
N ARG A 328 -29.28 -7.61 1.31
CA ARG A 328 -28.81 -7.54 2.71
C ARG A 328 -27.78 -8.63 3.00
N VAL A 329 -27.99 -9.81 2.41
CA VAL A 329 -27.06 -10.95 2.40
C VAL A 329 -26.86 -11.41 0.95
N ALA A 330 -25.73 -12.08 0.69
CA ALA A 330 -25.32 -12.49 -0.66
C ALA A 330 -26.36 -13.35 -1.39
N VAL A 331 -27.11 -14.18 -0.65
CA VAL A 331 -28.14 -15.06 -1.22
C VAL A 331 -29.28 -14.28 -1.87
N ASP A 332 -29.55 -13.06 -1.42
CA ASP A 332 -30.62 -12.21 -1.96
C ASP A 332 -30.20 -11.58 -3.31
N GLY A 333 -28.90 -11.42 -3.56
CA GLY A 333 -28.36 -10.72 -4.73
C GLY A 333 -27.78 -11.63 -5.83
N VAL A 334 -27.98 -12.95 -5.75
CA VAL A 334 -27.39 -13.93 -6.67
C VAL A 334 -27.62 -13.58 -8.14
N GLU A 335 -28.86 -13.27 -8.51
CA GLU A 335 -29.21 -12.97 -9.90
C GLU A 335 -28.57 -11.67 -10.39
N THR A 336 -28.51 -10.64 -9.54
CA THR A 336 -27.84 -9.37 -9.84
C THR A 336 -26.35 -9.59 -10.08
N VAL A 337 -25.69 -10.36 -9.20
CA VAL A 337 -24.27 -10.69 -9.35
C VAL A 337 -24.05 -11.53 -10.62
N ARG A 338 -24.89 -12.52 -10.91
CA ARG A 338 -24.78 -13.36 -12.11
C ARG A 338 -24.82 -12.53 -13.39
N LYS A 339 -25.74 -11.56 -13.48
CA LYS A 339 -25.83 -10.62 -14.62
C LYS A 339 -24.58 -9.75 -14.74
N ALA A 340 -24.14 -9.14 -13.63
CA ALA A 340 -22.97 -8.29 -13.60
C ALA A 340 -21.68 -9.06 -13.93
N GLN A 341 -21.52 -10.27 -13.39
CA GLN A 341 -20.43 -11.20 -13.70
C GLN A 341 -20.41 -11.53 -15.20
N GLY A 342 -21.56 -11.87 -15.80
CA GLY A 342 -21.64 -12.15 -17.24
C GLY A 342 -21.26 -10.96 -18.12
N LYS A 343 -21.46 -9.73 -17.64
CA LYS A 343 -21.18 -8.49 -18.39
C LYS A 343 -19.77 -7.94 -18.18
N PHE A 344 -19.20 -8.12 -16.99
CA PHE A 344 -17.94 -7.46 -16.60
C PHE A 344 -16.83 -8.43 -16.14
N GLY A 345 -17.11 -9.72 -16.00
CA GLY A 345 -16.21 -10.71 -15.38
C GLY A 345 -14.86 -10.89 -16.09
N GLU A 346 -14.75 -10.56 -17.37
CA GLU A 346 -13.47 -10.54 -18.09
C GLU A 346 -12.58 -9.34 -17.72
N ARG A 347 -13.17 -8.28 -17.16
CA ARG A 347 -12.51 -7.00 -16.85
C ARG A 347 -12.26 -6.80 -15.37
N ILE A 348 -13.08 -7.39 -14.51
CA ILE A 348 -12.98 -7.28 -13.06
C ILE A 348 -13.42 -8.59 -12.38
N SER A 349 -12.72 -8.98 -11.33
CA SER A 349 -13.07 -10.16 -10.54
C SER A 349 -14.15 -9.82 -9.51
N PHE A 350 -15.24 -10.57 -9.47
CA PHE A 350 -16.25 -10.44 -8.43
C PHE A 350 -15.89 -11.29 -7.22
N VAL A 351 -16.05 -10.69 -6.04
CA VAL A 351 -15.93 -11.33 -4.73
C VAL A 351 -17.32 -11.28 -4.09
N VAL A 352 -17.99 -12.42 -3.94
CA VAL A 352 -19.32 -12.46 -3.32
C VAL A 352 -19.17 -12.50 -1.80
N GLY A 353 -19.76 -11.52 -1.12
CA GLY A 353 -19.70 -11.39 0.34
C GLY A 353 -21.03 -10.98 0.96
N GLY A 354 -21.11 -11.06 2.30
CA GLY A 354 -22.33 -10.76 3.06
C GLY A 354 -23.07 -12.03 3.51
N GLY A 355 -22.71 -12.55 4.68
CA GLY A 355 -23.37 -13.73 5.25
C GLY A 355 -22.99 -15.07 4.59
N VAL A 356 -21.87 -15.13 3.86
CA VAL A 356 -21.37 -16.37 3.26
C VAL A 356 -20.92 -17.34 4.36
N ARG A 357 -21.39 -18.59 4.30
CA ARG A 357 -21.12 -19.68 5.24
C ARG A 357 -21.11 -21.02 4.50
N SER A 358 -20.61 -22.06 5.16
CA SER A 358 -20.54 -23.43 4.61
C SER A 358 -21.89 -23.92 4.09
N GLY A 359 -22.99 -23.56 4.77
CA GLY A 359 -24.35 -23.93 4.37
C GLY A 359 -24.89 -23.26 3.10
N ASN A 360 -24.30 -22.14 2.63
CA ASN A 360 -24.81 -21.42 1.46
C ASN A 360 -23.78 -21.21 0.34
N VAL A 361 -22.48 -21.38 0.60
CA VAL A 361 -21.41 -21.09 -0.36
C VAL A 361 -21.54 -21.88 -1.67
N GLY A 362 -21.98 -23.15 -1.59
CA GLY A 362 -22.15 -23.97 -2.80
C GLY A 362 -23.26 -23.48 -3.73
N ALA A 363 -24.37 -23.00 -3.16
CA ALA A 363 -25.46 -22.40 -3.94
C ALA A 363 -25.05 -21.05 -4.53
N LEU A 364 -24.32 -20.23 -3.77
CA LEU A 364 -23.80 -18.94 -4.23
C LEU A 364 -22.85 -19.12 -5.42
N LYS A 365 -21.90 -20.05 -5.32
CA LYS A 365 -20.94 -20.34 -6.40
C LYS A 365 -21.63 -20.78 -7.69
N ARG A 366 -22.55 -21.75 -7.60
CA ARG A 366 -23.32 -22.21 -8.78
C ARG A 366 -24.23 -21.13 -9.37
N GLY A 367 -24.88 -20.35 -8.51
CA GLY A 367 -25.83 -19.32 -8.96
C GLY A 367 -25.18 -18.09 -9.57
N THR A 368 -23.98 -17.72 -9.11
CA THR A 368 -23.31 -16.49 -9.56
C THR A 368 -22.19 -16.74 -10.57
N GLY A 369 -21.55 -17.91 -10.54
CA GLY A 369 -20.39 -18.23 -11.39
C GLY A 369 -19.12 -17.44 -11.05
N VAL A 370 -19.06 -16.77 -9.90
CA VAL A 370 -17.87 -15.99 -9.50
C VAL A 370 -16.75 -16.92 -9.02
N GLU A 371 -15.51 -16.48 -9.12
CA GLU A 371 -14.32 -17.21 -8.64
C GLU A 371 -14.15 -17.06 -7.11
N TRP A 372 -14.30 -15.84 -6.59
CA TRP A 372 -13.98 -15.49 -5.21
C TRP A 372 -15.21 -15.37 -4.33
N VAL A 373 -15.13 -15.90 -3.11
CA VAL A 373 -16.08 -15.66 -2.03
C VAL A 373 -15.38 -15.04 -0.82
N HIS A 374 -16.11 -14.21 -0.10
CA HIS A 374 -15.64 -13.50 1.08
C HIS A 374 -16.51 -13.85 2.30
N SER A 375 -15.87 -14.27 3.39
CA SER A 375 -16.53 -14.59 4.65
C SER A 375 -15.77 -14.02 5.85
N ALA A 376 -16.50 -13.59 6.88
CA ALA A 376 -15.88 -13.33 8.18
C ALA A 376 -15.66 -14.62 8.98
N ALA A 377 -16.37 -15.71 8.66
CA ALA A 377 -16.32 -16.99 9.38
C ALA A 377 -16.40 -16.88 10.92
N ILE A 378 -17.09 -15.87 11.44
CA ILE A 378 -17.39 -15.73 12.87
C ILE A 378 -18.76 -16.38 13.13
N THR A 379 -18.79 -17.38 14.01
CA THR A 379 -19.98 -18.17 14.36
C THR A 379 -20.42 -17.99 15.83
N GLY A 380 -19.52 -17.50 16.68
CA GLY A 380 -19.78 -17.21 18.10
C GLY A 380 -19.86 -15.72 18.40
N GLU A 381 -19.82 -15.40 19.70
CA GLU A 381 -19.72 -14.01 20.16
C GLU A 381 -18.33 -13.42 19.89
N GLY A 382 -18.29 -12.12 19.61
CA GLY A 382 -17.06 -11.38 19.36
C GLY A 382 -16.67 -11.33 17.88
N GLU A 383 -15.36 -11.30 17.64
CA GLU A 383 -14.76 -11.05 16.32
C GLU A 383 -13.74 -12.12 15.88
N ASN A 384 -13.70 -13.26 16.60
CA ASN A 384 -12.74 -14.31 16.34
C ASN A 384 -13.23 -15.26 15.24
N VAL A 385 -12.37 -15.50 14.26
CA VAL A 385 -12.62 -16.48 13.19
C VAL A 385 -12.74 -17.89 13.78
N ASP A 386 -13.79 -18.60 13.36
CA ASP A 386 -13.99 -20.03 13.59
C ASP A 386 -13.28 -20.83 12.49
N GLY A 387 -12.16 -21.45 12.86
CA GLY A 387 -11.35 -22.25 11.94
C GLY A 387 -12.08 -23.49 11.38
N GLU A 388 -13.03 -24.07 12.13
CA GLU A 388 -13.84 -25.19 11.61
C GLU A 388 -14.79 -24.71 10.52
N GLU A 389 -15.37 -23.51 10.69
CA GLU A 389 -16.22 -22.92 9.65
C GLU A 389 -15.42 -22.59 8.38
N VAL A 390 -14.19 -22.07 8.51
CA VAL A 390 -13.30 -21.86 7.36
C VAL A 390 -13.02 -23.18 6.64
N ARG A 391 -12.69 -24.26 7.37
CA ARG A 391 -12.47 -25.60 6.81
C ARG A 391 -13.71 -26.11 6.06
N ARG A 392 -14.89 -26.02 6.67
CA ARG A 392 -16.15 -26.46 6.03
C ARG A 392 -16.45 -25.67 4.76
N ILE A 393 -16.18 -24.36 4.73
CA ILE A 393 -16.32 -23.57 3.51
C ILE A 393 -15.36 -24.08 2.43
N GLN A 394 -14.08 -24.28 2.79
CA GLN A 394 -13.07 -24.81 1.88
C GLN A 394 -13.43 -26.21 1.33
N ASP A 395 -13.97 -27.10 2.16
CA ASP A 395 -14.39 -28.44 1.73
C ASP A 395 -15.52 -28.37 0.70
N VAL A 396 -16.48 -27.46 0.88
CA VAL A 396 -17.54 -27.22 -0.10
C VAL A 396 -16.98 -26.61 -1.39
N LEU A 397 -16.02 -25.70 -1.29
CA LEU A 397 -15.37 -25.10 -2.47
C LEU A 397 -14.58 -26.14 -3.28
N LYS A 398 -13.84 -27.03 -2.62
CA LYS A 398 -13.07 -28.10 -3.28
C LYS A 398 -13.95 -29.18 -3.91
N SER A 399 -15.09 -29.52 -3.31
CA SER A 399 -15.99 -30.52 -3.89
C SER A 399 -16.57 -30.06 -5.23
N LEU A 400 -16.87 -28.77 -5.37
CA LEU A 400 -17.35 -28.17 -6.63
C LEU A 400 -16.31 -28.23 -7.76
N GLU A 401 -15.01 -28.13 -7.45
CA GLU A 401 -13.94 -28.30 -8.44
C GLU A 401 -13.88 -29.74 -8.96
N SER A 402 -14.09 -30.72 -8.08
CA SER A 402 -14.10 -32.13 -8.47
C SER A 402 -15.32 -32.53 -9.31
N ASP A 403 -16.48 -31.91 -9.06
CA ASP A 403 -17.70 -32.16 -9.82
C ASP A 403 -17.62 -31.57 -11.24
N GLY A 404 -17.04 -30.38 -11.39
CA GLY A 404 -16.81 -29.75 -12.70
C GLY A 404 -15.87 -30.55 -13.60
N LYS A 405 -14.76 -31.08 -13.04
CA LYS A 405 -13.82 -31.92 -13.80
C LYS A 405 -14.45 -33.24 -14.29
N LYS A 406 -15.32 -33.86 -13.50
CA LYS A 406 -16.03 -35.09 -13.90
C LYS A 406 -17.03 -34.86 -15.04
N GLN A 407 -17.68 -33.70 -15.09
CA GLN A 407 -18.59 -33.33 -16.19
C GLN A 407 -17.85 -32.99 -17.50
N GLU A 408 -16.65 -32.38 -17.41
CA GLU A 408 -15.83 -32.09 -18.59
C GLU A 408 -15.20 -33.35 -19.22
N ASP A 409 -14.76 -34.33 -18.42
CA ASP A 409 -14.24 -35.60 -18.96
C ASP A 409 -15.36 -36.48 -19.54
N GLY A 410 -16.53 -36.53 -18.91
CA GLY A 410 -17.66 -37.33 -19.39
C GLY A 410 -18.26 -36.84 -20.72
N SER A 411 -18.18 -35.54 -21.02
CA SER A 411 -18.66 -35.00 -22.30
C SER A 411 -17.69 -35.22 -23.46
N ARG A 412 -16.38 -35.37 -23.19
CA ARG A 412 -15.37 -35.74 -24.21
C ARG A 412 -15.44 -37.21 -24.61
N ASP A 413 -15.82 -38.09 -23.69
CA ASP A 413 -16.00 -39.52 -23.98
C ASP A 413 -17.27 -39.81 -24.81
N GLU A 414 -18.32 -38.97 -24.69
CA GLU A 414 -19.52 -39.09 -25.52
C GLU A 414 -19.32 -38.58 -26.97
N GLU A 415 -18.47 -37.57 -27.20
CA GLU A 415 -18.16 -37.09 -28.56
C GLU A 415 -17.26 -38.05 -29.38
N MET A 416 -16.53 -38.97 -28.75
CA MET A 416 -15.76 -40.01 -29.46
C MET A 416 -16.56 -41.30 -29.73
N GLY A 417 -17.80 -41.40 -29.24
CA GLY A 417 -18.65 -42.59 -29.41
C GLY A 417 -19.49 -42.62 -30.69
N ASP A 418 -19.57 -41.52 -31.46
CA ASP A 418 -20.46 -41.39 -32.63
C ASP A 418 -19.73 -41.38 -33.98
N ALA A 419 -18.46 -41.82 -33.98
CA ALA A 419 -17.68 -42.07 -35.20
C ALA A 419 -17.31 -43.56 -35.28
N SER A 420 -18.27 -44.40 -35.69
CA SER A 420 -18.05 -45.80 -36.04
C SER A 420 -18.92 -46.21 -37.22
#